data_AF-A0AAV2LN93-F1
#
_entry.id   AF-A0AAV2LN93-F1
#
_cell.length_a   1.000
_cell.length_b   1.000
_cell.length_c   1.000
_cell.angle_alpha   90.00
_cell.angle_beta   90.00
_cell.angle_gamma   90.00
#
_symmetry.space_group_name_H-M   'P 1'
#
loop_
_entity.id
_entity.type
_entity.pdbx_description
1 polymer ?
#
loop_
_entity_poly.entity_id
_entity_poly.type
_entity_poly.pdbx_seq_one_letter_code
_entity_poly.pdbx_strand_id
1 'polypeptide(L)'
;MSPCPQVSQDLPFLHPSETSVLSRQCKLGSDYIHFTEFIQQHTGHVHIQDQAPSGGPQSSGGPHTSGGLHGVYLRAFCTGLDSMLQPYRQALLELEQEFLADPHLTISHINYKLDQFQLLFPSVMVVVEAIRSQKIHGCQILETVHKHSCGGLPPVRTALEKILCVCHGVLYKQLAAWMLHGLLLDQHEEFFIRQGPSGAGSSTNQDEEDEDLCLGGLSGKQLRELQDLLP
;
A
#
# COMPACT_ATOMS: atom_id res chain seq x y z
N MET A 1 -5.43 -13.17 -12.64
CA MET A 1 -6.57 -13.29 -11.70
C MET A 1 -6.86 -14.77 -11.57
N SER A 2 -6.66 -15.33 -10.38
CA SER A 2 -7.01 -16.73 -10.11
C SER A 2 -8.53 -16.88 -10.19
N PRO A 3 -9.05 -18.01 -10.69
CA PRO A 3 -10.50 -18.22 -10.76
C PRO A 3 -11.10 -18.24 -9.34
N CYS A 4 -12.22 -17.53 -9.15
CA CYS A 4 -12.99 -17.64 -7.91
C CYS A 4 -13.39 -19.12 -7.71
N PRO A 5 -13.18 -19.72 -6.53
CA PRO A 5 -13.65 -21.06 -6.24
C PRO A 5 -15.16 -21.11 -6.49
N GLN A 6 -15.59 -22.10 -7.27
CA GLN A 6 -17.01 -22.33 -7.54
C GLN A 6 -17.48 -23.52 -6.74
N VAL A 7 -18.66 -23.37 -6.11
CA VAL A 7 -19.33 -24.49 -5.45
C VAL A 7 -19.89 -25.41 -6.54
N SER A 8 -19.67 -26.71 -6.41
CA SER A 8 -20.29 -27.69 -7.30
C SER A 8 -21.81 -27.57 -7.23
N GLN A 9 -22.47 -27.37 -8.38
CA GLN A 9 -23.92 -27.16 -8.44
C GLN A 9 -24.71 -28.47 -8.32
N ASP A 10 -24.03 -29.61 -8.42
CA ASP A 10 -24.65 -30.95 -8.44
C ASP A 10 -24.64 -31.63 -7.06
N LEU A 11 -24.72 -30.87 -5.97
CA LEU A 11 -24.80 -31.43 -4.62
C LEU A 11 -26.25 -31.77 -4.28
N PRO A 12 -26.65 -33.05 -4.25
CA PRO A 12 -28.06 -33.47 -4.15
C PRO A 12 -28.71 -33.13 -2.78
N PHE A 13 -27.89 -32.74 -1.81
CA PHE A 13 -28.32 -32.44 -0.44
C PHE A 13 -28.40 -30.93 -0.15
N LEU A 14 -27.99 -30.06 -1.08
CA LEU A 14 -28.07 -28.61 -0.91
C LEU A 14 -29.24 -28.04 -1.70
N HIS A 15 -30.01 -27.17 -1.06
CA HIS A 15 -31.03 -26.42 -1.77
C HIS A 15 -30.36 -25.37 -2.70
N PRO A 16 -30.96 -25.02 -3.85
CA PRO A 16 -30.39 -24.00 -4.74
C PRO A 16 -30.09 -22.65 -4.07
N SER A 17 -30.90 -22.26 -3.08
CA SER A 17 -30.65 -21.03 -2.29
C SER A 17 -29.41 -21.13 -1.40
N GLU A 18 -29.12 -22.30 -0.83
CA GLU A 18 -27.92 -22.53 -0.02
C GLU A 18 -26.67 -22.51 -0.90
N THR A 19 -26.77 -23.10 -2.09
CA THR A 19 -25.70 -23.06 -3.11
C THR A 19 -25.37 -21.61 -3.51
N SER A 20 -26.39 -20.75 -3.65
CA SER A 20 -26.23 -19.32 -3.87
C SER A 20 -25.50 -18.62 -2.73
N VAL A 21 -25.89 -18.90 -1.47
CA VAL A 21 -25.21 -18.34 -0.29
C VAL A 21 -23.76 -18.78 -0.23
N LEU A 22 -23.47 -20.07 -0.43
CA LEU A 22 -22.10 -20.58 -0.46
C LEU A 22 -21.28 -19.94 -1.58
N SER A 23 -21.86 -19.76 -2.76
CA SER A 23 -21.18 -19.07 -3.88
C SER A 23 -20.79 -17.64 -3.51
N ARG A 24 -21.67 -16.92 -2.79
CA ARG A 24 -21.37 -15.60 -2.26
C ARG A 24 -20.25 -15.64 -1.22
N GLN A 25 -20.22 -16.65 -0.34
CA GLN A 25 -19.13 -16.82 0.63
C GLN A 25 -17.80 -17.16 -0.05
N CYS A 26 -17.80 -17.98 -1.11
CA CYS A 26 -16.60 -18.24 -1.92
C CYS A 26 -16.07 -16.98 -2.59
N LYS A 27 -16.96 -16.09 -3.04
CA LYS A 27 -16.55 -14.78 -3.59
C LYS A 27 -15.88 -13.92 -2.52
N LEU A 28 -16.45 -13.85 -1.33
CA LEU A 28 -15.85 -13.14 -0.19
C LEU A 28 -14.45 -13.68 0.15
N GLY A 29 -14.31 -15.01 0.21
CA GLY A 29 -13.01 -15.65 0.42
C GLY A 29 -12.00 -15.39 -0.71
N SER A 30 -12.46 -15.33 -1.96
CA SER A 30 -11.61 -14.95 -3.10
C SER A 30 -11.06 -13.54 -2.97
N ASP A 31 -11.92 -12.60 -2.56
CA ASP A 31 -11.51 -11.20 -2.38
C ASP A 31 -10.49 -11.09 -1.23
N TYR A 32 -10.67 -11.85 -0.14
CA TYR A 32 -9.69 -11.95 0.94
C TYR A 32 -8.33 -12.48 0.49
N ILE A 33 -8.31 -13.56 -0.31
CA ILE A 33 -7.07 -14.12 -0.88
C ILE A 33 -6.37 -13.07 -1.74
N HIS A 34 -7.10 -12.40 -2.63
CA HIS A 34 -6.53 -11.35 -3.48
C HIS A 34 -5.96 -10.18 -2.67
N PHE A 35 -6.63 -9.75 -1.59
CA PHE A 35 -6.06 -8.74 -0.70
C PHE A 35 -4.77 -9.22 -0.04
N THR A 36 -4.75 -10.46 0.44
CA THR A 36 -3.59 -11.04 1.11
C THR A 36 -2.40 -11.19 0.15
N GLU A 37 -2.64 -11.67 -1.06
CA GLU A 37 -1.64 -11.72 -2.14
C GLU A 37 -1.11 -10.33 -2.48
N PHE A 38 -2.00 -9.35 -2.62
CA PHE A 38 -1.62 -7.96 -2.90
C PHE A 38 -0.77 -7.38 -1.77
N ILE A 39 -1.13 -7.61 -0.51
CA ILE A 39 -0.33 -7.16 0.64
C ILE A 39 1.05 -7.82 0.60
N GLN A 40 1.12 -9.14 0.51
CA GLN A 40 2.37 -9.90 0.52
C GLN A 40 3.34 -9.47 -0.58
N GLN A 41 2.83 -9.23 -1.80
CA GLN A 41 3.63 -8.79 -2.94
C GLN A 41 4.33 -7.44 -2.69
N HIS A 42 3.71 -6.54 -1.93
CA HIS A 42 4.19 -5.16 -1.77
C HIS A 42 4.79 -4.87 -0.38
N THR A 43 4.61 -5.75 0.61
CA THR A 43 5.25 -5.65 1.94
C THR A 43 6.40 -6.64 2.14
N GLY A 44 6.45 -7.76 1.41
CA GLY A 44 7.48 -8.80 1.56
C GLY A 44 8.87 -8.44 1.02
N HIS A 45 8.96 -7.46 0.11
CA HIS A 45 10.23 -6.97 -0.46
C HIS A 45 10.94 -5.94 0.43
N VAL A 46 11.12 -6.25 1.71
CA VAL A 46 12.18 -5.62 2.51
C VAL A 46 13.47 -6.39 2.21
N HIS A 47 13.97 -6.30 0.98
CA HIS A 47 15.39 -6.61 0.78
C HIS A 47 16.16 -5.41 1.29
N ILE A 48 16.69 -5.58 2.50
CA ILE A 48 17.83 -4.87 3.05
C ILE A 48 18.91 -4.87 1.95
N GLN A 49 18.99 -3.79 1.18
CA GLN A 49 20.20 -3.44 0.47
C GLN A 49 21.07 -2.62 1.42
N ASP A 50 21.44 -3.27 2.52
CA ASP A 50 22.48 -2.83 3.45
C ASP A 50 23.42 -4.01 3.65
N GLN A 51 24.15 -4.34 2.59
CA GLN A 51 25.41 -5.07 2.66
C GLN A 51 26.34 -4.49 1.60
N ALA A 52 27.25 -3.63 2.03
CA ALA A 52 28.57 -3.55 1.40
C ALA A 52 29.24 -4.94 1.52
N PRO A 53 29.94 -5.40 0.48
CA PRO A 53 31.39 -5.39 0.62
C PRO A 53 32.13 -5.00 -0.67
N SER A 54 33.16 -4.17 -0.48
CA SER A 54 34.51 -4.31 -1.05
C SER A 54 34.66 -4.83 -2.50
N GLY A 55 35.05 -3.91 -3.39
CA GLY A 55 36.13 -4.12 -4.37
C GLY A 55 35.82 -4.90 -5.66
N GLY A 56 35.66 -4.17 -6.77
CA GLY A 56 35.86 -4.70 -8.12
C GLY A 56 35.35 -3.75 -9.22
N PRO A 57 36.15 -3.37 -10.24
CA PRO A 57 35.68 -2.56 -11.35
C PRO A 57 35.15 -3.42 -12.50
N GLN A 58 34.15 -2.88 -13.20
CA GLN A 58 33.60 -3.27 -14.51
C GLN A 58 32.48 -4.33 -14.51
N SER A 59 31.26 -3.90 -14.80
CA SER A 59 30.72 -3.97 -16.17
C SER A 59 29.31 -3.35 -16.26
N SER A 60 29.24 -2.30 -17.07
CA SER A 60 28.09 -1.76 -17.80
C SER A 60 26.75 -2.53 -17.79
N GLY A 61 25.69 -1.82 -17.41
CA GLY A 61 24.44 -1.80 -18.20
C GLY A 61 23.30 -2.68 -17.72
N GLY A 62 22.61 -2.24 -16.67
CA GLY A 62 21.23 -2.65 -16.42
C GLY A 62 20.64 -1.96 -15.20
N PRO A 63 19.77 -0.95 -15.33
CA PRO A 63 18.89 -0.64 -14.23
C PRO A 63 17.89 -1.80 -14.17
N HIS A 64 18.05 -2.68 -13.19
CA HIS A 64 17.02 -3.63 -12.79
C HIS A 64 15.82 -2.85 -12.23
N THR A 65 15.07 -2.20 -13.10
CA THR A 65 13.71 -1.77 -12.82
C THR A 65 12.83 -3.01 -12.92
N SER A 66 12.65 -3.69 -11.79
CA SER A 66 11.42 -4.46 -11.60
C SER A 66 10.27 -3.46 -11.71
N GLY A 67 9.71 -3.28 -12.92
CA GLY A 67 8.67 -2.31 -13.26
C GLY A 67 7.30 -2.59 -12.65
N GLY A 68 7.30 -3.00 -11.38
CA GLY A 68 6.13 -3.21 -10.54
C GLY A 68 5.87 -2.02 -9.61
N LEU A 69 4.69 -2.03 -9.00
CA LEU A 69 4.30 -1.05 -8.00
C LEU A 69 5.25 -1.14 -6.81
N HIS A 70 5.75 -0.01 -6.34
CA HIS A 70 6.63 0.06 -5.18
C HIS A 70 6.49 1.43 -4.52
N GLY A 71 7.10 1.59 -3.35
CA GLY A 71 7.12 2.87 -2.65
C GLY A 71 6.60 2.80 -1.21
N VAL A 72 6.95 3.81 -0.41
CA VAL A 72 6.58 3.90 1.00
C VAL A 72 5.08 4.12 1.18
N TYR A 73 4.42 4.82 0.24
CA TYR A 73 2.98 5.05 0.31
C TYR A 73 2.18 3.79 -0.02
N LEU A 74 2.67 2.99 -0.96
CA LEU A 74 2.07 1.69 -1.27
C LEU A 74 2.17 0.73 -0.07
N ARG A 75 3.32 0.69 0.60
CA ARG A 75 3.49 -0.12 1.83
C ARG A 75 2.55 0.34 2.95
N ALA A 76 2.40 1.65 3.12
CA ALA A 76 1.47 2.21 4.10
C ALA A 76 0.02 1.86 3.78
N PHE A 77 -0.36 1.92 2.49
CA PHE A 77 -1.67 1.46 2.03
C PHE A 77 -1.88 -0.03 2.34
N CYS A 78 -0.93 -0.90 2.03
CA CYS A 78 -1.00 -2.33 2.35
C CYS A 78 -1.10 -2.58 3.86
N THR A 79 -0.42 -1.79 4.69
CA THR A 79 -0.51 -1.86 6.17
C THR A 79 -1.91 -1.50 6.66
N GLY A 80 -2.50 -0.43 6.10
CA GLY A 80 -3.88 -0.06 6.39
C GLY A 80 -4.88 -1.12 5.92
N LEU A 81 -4.68 -1.66 4.72
CA LEU A 81 -5.52 -2.72 4.16
C LEU A 81 -5.47 -3.97 5.02
N ASP A 82 -4.29 -4.39 5.48
CA ASP A 82 -4.14 -5.54 6.37
C ASP A 82 -4.86 -5.33 7.71
N SER A 83 -4.75 -4.13 8.28
CA SER A 83 -5.48 -3.75 9.50
C SER A 83 -6.99 -3.81 9.33
N MET A 84 -7.50 -3.46 8.14
CA MET A 84 -8.92 -3.55 7.80
C MET A 84 -9.43 -5.00 7.72
N LEU A 85 -8.57 -5.96 7.38
CA LEU A 85 -8.93 -7.38 7.32
C LEU A 85 -9.01 -8.03 8.71
N GLN A 86 -8.49 -7.39 9.76
CA GLN A 86 -8.42 -7.98 11.08
C GLN A 86 -9.78 -8.36 11.69
N PRO A 87 -10.85 -7.55 11.59
CA PRO A 87 -12.17 -7.95 12.07
C PRO A 87 -12.75 -9.16 11.32
N TYR A 88 -12.41 -9.35 10.04
CA TYR A 88 -12.81 -10.52 9.28
C TYR A 88 -12.11 -11.78 9.79
N ARG A 89 -10.80 -11.71 10.02
CA ARG A 89 -10.03 -12.82 10.62
C ARG A 89 -10.56 -13.18 12.01
N GLN A 90 -10.90 -12.19 12.81
CA GLN A 90 -11.49 -12.40 14.13
C GLN A 90 -12.86 -13.10 14.03
N ALA A 91 -13.72 -12.67 13.11
CA ALA A 91 -15.01 -13.31 12.89
C ALA A 91 -14.87 -14.79 12.44
N LEU A 92 -13.83 -15.12 11.66
CA LEU A 92 -13.54 -16.51 11.29
C LEU A 92 -13.11 -17.36 12.49
N LEU A 93 -12.27 -16.83 13.38
CA LEU A 93 -11.86 -17.52 14.61
C LEU A 93 -13.05 -17.76 15.55
N GLU A 94 -13.96 -16.79 15.65
CA GLU A 94 -15.20 -16.94 16.42
C GLU A 94 -16.10 -18.02 15.81
N LEU A 95 -16.28 -18.01 14.49
CA LEU A 95 -17.05 -19.05 13.79
C LEU A 95 -16.45 -20.45 13.97
N GLU A 96 -15.12 -20.58 13.99
CA GLU A 96 -14.44 -21.84 14.26
C GLU A 96 -14.76 -22.35 15.67
N GLN A 97 -14.70 -21.49 16.68
CA GLN A 97 -15.07 -21.84 18.06
C GLN A 97 -16.54 -22.23 18.18
N GLU A 98 -17.43 -21.48 17.54
CA GLU A 98 -18.86 -21.78 17.50
C GLU A 98 -19.13 -23.14 16.83
N PHE A 99 -18.42 -23.47 15.75
CA PHE A 99 -18.54 -24.77 15.08
C PHE A 99 -18.02 -25.93 15.93
N LEU A 100 -16.93 -25.73 16.68
CA LEU A 100 -16.43 -26.74 17.63
C LEU A 100 -17.39 -26.97 18.80
N ALA A 101 -18.14 -25.94 19.21
CA ALA A 101 -19.12 -26.03 20.28
C ALA A 101 -20.46 -26.63 19.80
N ASP A 102 -20.89 -26.31 18.58
CA ASP A 102 -22.12 -26.81 17.95
C ASP A 102 -21.85 -27.33 16.53
N PRO A 103 -21.75 -28.66 16.35
CA PRO A 103 -21.59 -29.29 15.04
C PRO A 103 -22.77 -29.08 14.08
N HIS A 104 -23.92 -28.59 14.55
CA HIS A 104 -25.10 -28.34 13.73
C HIS A 104 -25.21 -26.88 13.24
N LEU A 105 -24.11 -26.11 13.33
CA LEU A 105 -24.04 -24.74 12.85
C LEU A 105 -24.47 -24.63 11.38
N THR A 106 -25.46 -23.77 11.13
CA THR A 106 -26.08 -23.65 9.80
C THR A 106 -25.32 -22.68 8.88
N ILE A 107 -25.44 -22.89 7.57
CA ILE A 107 -24.91 -21.98 6.53
C ILE A 107 -25.47 -20.55 6.72
N SER A 108 -26.73 -20.42 7.14
CA SER A 108 -27.38 -19.14 7.40
C SER A 108 -26.68 -18.34 8.50
N HIS A 109 -26.20 -19.02 9.55
CA HIS A 109 -25.49 -18.37 10.65
C HIS A 109 -24.13 -17.83 10.22
N ILE A 110 -23.35 -18.64 9.48
CA ILE A 110 -22.08 -18.22 8.87
C ILE A 110 -22.33 -16.99 7.98
N ASN A 111 -23.40 -17.05 7.17
CA ASN A 111 -23.74 -15.96 6.29
C ASN A 111 -24.07 -14.67 7.04
N TYR A 112 -24.84 -14.75 8.12
CA TYR A 112 -25.19 -13.61 8.95
C TYR A 112 -23.95 -12.96 9.59
N LYS A 113 -23.06 -13.78 10.17
CA LYS A 113 -21.81 -13.30 10.80
C LYS A 113 -20.88 -12.60 9.81
N LEU A 114 -20.85 -13.04 8.56
CA LEU A 114 -19.96 -12.50 7.52
C LEU A 114 -20.62 -11.43 6.63
N ASP A 115 -21.90 -11.11 6.84
CA ASP A 115 -22.68 -10.25 5.95
C ASP A 115 -22.09 -8.84 5.79
N GLN A 116 -21.56 -8.27 6.89
CA GLN A 116 -20.96 -6.93 6.88
C GLN A 116 -19.76 -6.79 5.91
N PHE A 117 -19.07 -7.88 5.61
CA PHE A 117 -17.91 -7.88 4.72
C PHE A 117 -18.29 -8.00 3.24
N GLN A 118 -19.51 -8.48 2.95
CA GLN A 118 -20.02 -8.70 1.60
C GLN A 118 -20.11 -7.41 0.78
N LEU A 119 -20.36 -6.27 1.44
CA LEU A 119 -20.36 -4.96 0.81
C LEU A 119 -18.97 -4.28 0.86
N LEU A 120 -18.26 -4.48 1.97
CA LEU A 120 -16.98 -3.82 2.23
C LEU A 120 -15.90 -4.30 1.25
N PHE A 121 -15.73 -5.60 1.09
CA PHE A 121 -14.64 -6.17 0.30
C PHE A 121 -14.72 -5.78 -1.18
N PRO A 122 -15.87 -5.90 -1.88
CA PRO A 122 -15.95 -5.45 -3.27
C PRO A 122 -15.63 -3.96 -3.44
N SER A 123 -16.09 -3.12 -2.50
CA SER A 123 -15.84 -1.68 -2.54
C SER A 123 -14.36 -1.34 -2.41
N VAL A 124 -13.65 -2.03 -1.52
CA VAL A 124 -12.20 -1.84 -1.32
C VAL A 124 -11.40 -2.48 -2.46
N MET A 125 -11.88 -3.59 -3.03
CA MET A 125 -11.26 -4.23 -4.18
C MET A 125 -11.18 -3.29 -5.38
N VAL A 126 -12.19 -2.45 -5.62
CA VAL A 126 -12.14 -1.41 -6.67
C VAL A 126 -10.94 -0.48 -6.49
N VAL A 127 -10.62 -0.10 -5.24
CA VAL A 127 -9.46 0.76 -4.94
C VAL A 127 -8.15 0.03 -5.20
N VAL A 128 -8.03 -1.22 -4.76
CA VAL A 128 -6.84 -2.06 -5.01
C VAL A 128 -6.62 -2.25 -6.51
N GLU A 129 -7.68 -2.53 -7.25
CA GLU A 129 -7.65 -2.68 -8.70
C GLU A 129 -7.32 -1.37 -9.42
N ALA A 130 -7.82 -0.23 -8.94
CA ALA A 130 -7.45 1.08 -9.49
C ALA A 130 -5.95 1.35 -9.31
N ILE A 131 -5.42 1.13 -8.10
CA ILE A 131 -3.98 1.27 -7.81
C ILE A 131 -3.15 0.36 -8.74
N ARG A 132 -3.58 -0.90 -8.89
CA ARG A 132 -2.87 -1.89 -9.70
C ARG A 132 -2.91 -1.59 -11.20
N SER A 133 -4.09 -1.33 -11.74
CA SER A 133 -4.32 -1.16 -13.18
C SER A 133 -3.72 0.15 -13.71
N GLN A 134 -3.85 1.23 -12.94
CA GLN A 134 -3.35 2.55 -13.33
C GLN A 134 -1.90 2.81 -12.90
N LYS A 135 -1.28 1.86 -12.20
CA LYS A 135 0.06 1.98 -11.64
C LYS A 135 0.25 3.25 -10.80
N ILE A 136 -0.71 3.49 -9.91
CA ILE A 136 -0.76 4.68 -9.06
C ILE A 136 0.43 4.68 -8.11
N HIS A 137 1.17 5.80 -8.07
CA HIS A 137 2.45 5.91 -7.36
C HIS A 137 2.47 7.08 -6.38
N GLY A 138 3.16 6.89 -5.25
CA GLY A 138 3.40 7.93 -4.25
C GLY A 138 2.15 8.62 -3.71
N CYS A 139 2.20 9.95 -3.63
CA CYS A 139 1.09 10.77 -3.12
C CYS A 139 -0.26 10.55 -3.83
N GLN A 140 -0.27 10.06 -5.08
CA GLN A 140 -1.51 9.81 -5.82
C GLN A 140 -2.36 8.69 -5.20
N ILE A 141 -1.73 7.81 -4.41
CA ILE A 141 -2.45 6.79 -3.63
C ILE A 141 -3.38 7.47 -2.62
N LEU A 142 -2.95 8.56 -1.98
CA LEU A 142 -3.77 9.29 -1.01
C LEU A 142 -5.01 9.88 -1.68
N GLU A 143 -4.82 10.50 -2.84
CA GLU A 143 -5.94 11.08 -3.60
C GLU A 143 -6.93 9.99 -4.03
N THR A 144 -6.43 8.85 -4.49
CA THR A 144 -7.26 7.73 -4.92
C THR A 144 -8.10 7.17 -3.78
N VAL A 145 -7.48 6.90 -2.63
CA VAL A 145 -8.17 6.42 -1.44
C VAL A 145 -9.16 7.45 -0.93
N HIS A 146 -8.77 8.73 -0.90
CA HIS A 146 -9.66 9.83 -0.50
C HIS A 146 -10.90 9.92 -1.39
N LYS A 147 -10.75 9.92 -2.72
CA LYS A 147 -11.88 9.96 -3.67
C LYS A 147 -12.87 8.82 -3.41
N HIS A 148 -12.38 7.60 -3.18
CA HIS A 148 -13.25 6.46 -2.89
C HIS A 148 -13.85 6.51 -1.48
N SER A 149 -13.18 7.16 -0.52
CA SER A 149 -13.71 7.37 0.84
C SER A 149 -14.89 8.34 0.88
N CYS A 150 -14.98 9.27 -0.09
CA CYS A 150 -16.11 10.19 -0.23
C CYS A 150 -17.41 9.50 -0.68
N GLY A 151 -17.42 8.18 -0.89
CA GLY A 151 -18.61 7.40 -1.18
C GLY A 151 -19.64 7.43 -0.04
N GLY A 152 -20.92 7.20 -0.36
CA GLY A 152 -22.04 7.31 0.58
C GLY A 152 -22.23 6.14 1.56
N LEU A 153 -21.36 5.13 1.56
CA LEU A 153 -21.49 3.93 2.39
C LEU A 153 -20.66 4.05 3.68
N PRO A 154 -21.25 4.21 4.88
CA PRO A 154 -20.51 4.48 6.10
C PRO A 154 -19.44 3.44 6.48
N PRO A 155 -19.68 2.10 6.35
CA PRO A 155 -18.66 1.10 6.66
C PRO A 155 -17.45 1.19 5.73
N VAL A 156 -17.70 1.43 4.44
CA VAL A 156 -16.65 1.57 3.42
C VAL A 156 -15.84 2.84 3.66
N ARG A 157 -16.54 3.97 3.88
CA ARG A 157 -15.91 5.25 4.22
C ARG A 157 -15.00 5.12 5.42
N THR A 158 -15.49 4.55 6.51
CA THR A 158 -14.72 4.36 7.75
C THR A 158 -13.47 3.51 7.52
N ALA A 159 -13.59 2.44 6.73
CA ALA A 159 -12.45 1.59 6.39
C ALA A 159 -11.39 2.35 5.56
N LEU A 160 -11.82 3.04 4.51
CA LEU A 160 -10.91 3.80 3.65
C LEU A 160 -10.27 5.00 4.37
N GLU A 161 -10.99 5.67 5.27
CA GLU A 161 -10.44 6.74 6.13
C GLU A 161 -9.36 6.20 7.08
N LYS A 162 -9.54 4.99 7.64
CA LYS A 162 -8.50 4.34 8.45
C LYS A 162 -7.26 4.01 7.62
N ILE A 163 -7.43 3.50 6.41
CA ILE A 163 -6.32 3.25 5.47
C ILE A 163 -5.62 4.57 5.14
N LEU A 164 -6.38 5.61 4.83
CA LEU A 164 -5.86 6.94 4.50
C LEU A 164 -5.08 7.55 5.68
N CYS A 165 -5.52 7.34 6.91
CA CYS A 165 -4.80 7.76 8.12
C CYS A 165 -3.39 7.15 8.19
N VAL A 166 -3.24 5.86 7.89
CA VAL A 166 -1.94 5.20 7.83
C VAL A 166 -1.05 5.81 6.74
N CYS A 167 -1.60 6.09 5.56
CA CYS A 167 -0.89 6.76 4.47
C CYS A 167 -0.48 8.19 4.83
N HIS A 168 -1.35 8.96 5.51
CA HIS A 168 -1.03 10.29 6.01
C HIS A 168 0.12 10.27 7.02
N GLY A 169 0.29 9.18 7.78
CA GLY A 169 1.45 9.00 8.65
C GLY A 169 2.78 9.08 7.89
N VAL A 170 2.85 8.59 6.64
CA VAL A 170 4.03 8.73 5.78
C VAL A 170 4.18 10.18 5.31
N LEU A 171 3.09 10.78 4.84
CA LEU A 171 3.07 12.17 4.38
C LEU A 171 3.56 13.14 5.47
N TYR A 172 3.04 13.01 6.70
CA TYR A 172 3.44 13.88 7.80
C TYR A 172 4.91 13.70 8.19
N LYS A 173 5.47 12.49 8.08
CA LYS A 173 6.90 12.27 8.32
C LYS A 173 7.76 12.99 7.26
N GLN A 174 7.40 12.87 5.98
CA GLN A 174 8.10 13.58 4.91
C GLN A 174 7.96 15.10 5.05
N LEU A 175 6.76 15.59 5.37
CA LEU A 175 6.51 17.02 5.64
C LEU A 175 7.32 17.53 6.83
N ALA A 176 7.39 16.78 7.93
CA ALA A 176 8.17 17.18 9.10
C ALA A 176 9.67 17.24 8.81
N ALA A 177 10.22 16.22 8.11
CA ALA A 177 11.62 16.22 7.70
C ALA A 177 11.96 17.42 6.80
N TRP A 178 11.06 17.74 5.86
CA TRP A 178 11.23 18.88 4.97
C TRP A 178 11.12 20.22 5.69
N MET A 179 10.01 20.46 6.39
CA MET A 179 9.70 21.78 6.97
C MET A 179 10.58 22.12 8.18
N LEU A 180 11.01 21.12 8.97
CA LEU A 180 11.78 21.36 10.20
C LEU A 180 13.29 21.23 9.99
N HIS A 181 13.73 20.43 9.01
CA HIS A 181 15.15 20.12 8.82
C HIS A 181 15.66 20.38 7.40
N GLY A 182 14.81 20.80 6.45
CA GLY A 182 15.19 20.98 5.05
C GLY A 182 15.58 19.67 4.35
N LEU A 183 15.20 18.52 4.93
CA LEU A 183 15.58 17.20 4.43
C LEU A 183 14.50 16.64 3.50
N LEU A 184 14.87 16.38 2.24
CA LEU A 184 13.99 15.71 1.28
C LEU A 184 14.20 14.20 1.32
N LEU A 185 13.40 13.50 2.12
CA LEU A 185 13.44 12.04 2.28
C LEU A 185 12.50 11.35 1.26
N ASP A 186 12.93 11.30 0.00
CA ASP A 186 12.11 10.78 -1.10
C ASP A 186 12.89 9.88 -2.08
N GLN A 187 13.28 8.69 -1.63
CA GLN A 187 14.08 7.73 -2.42
C GLN A 187 13.38 7.28 -3.72
N HIS A 188 12.05 7.29 -3.74
CA HIS A 188 11.24 6.73 -4.83
C HIS A 188 10.49 7.81 -5.63
N GLU A 189 10.83 9.09 -5.45
CA GLU A 189 10.18 10.24 -6.13
C GLU A 189 8.65 10.27 -5.97
N GLU A 190 8.19 9.89 -4.78
CA GLU A 190 6.79 9.74 -4.41
C GLU A 190 6.18 11.02 -3.84
N PHE A 191 7.02 11.93 -3.36
CA PHE A 191 6.60 13.17 -2.73
C PHE A 191 6.37 14.26 -3.78
N PHE A 192 5.50 15.21 -3.46
CA PHE A 192 5.15 16.28 -4.39
C PHE A 192 6.21 17.39 -4.48
N ILE A 193 7.17 17.43 -3.55
CA ILE A 193 8.33 18.33 -3.59
C ILE A 193 9.50 17.58 -4.23
N ARG A 194 10.13 18.20 -5.24
CA ARG A 194 11.29 17.65 -5.94
C ARG A 194 12.43 18.65 -5.94
N GLN A 195 13.66 18.15 -5.91
CA GLN A 195 14.82 18.99 -6.19
C GLN A 195 14.78 19.41 -7.66
N GLY A 196 14.80 20.71 -7.91
CA GLY A 196 14.97 21.23 -9.26
C GLY A 196 16.34 20.86 -9.83
N PRO A 197 16.54 21.00 -11.15
CA PRO A 197 17.88 20.90 -11.71
C PRO A 197 18.79 21.88 -10.96
N SER A 198 19.81 21.35 -10.27
CA SER A 198 20.86 22.20 -9.74
C SER A 198 21.43 22.93 -10.94
N GLY A 199 21.30 24.26 -10.97
CA GLY A 199 21.89 25.09 -12.00
C GLY A 199 23.41 24.95 -11.94
N ALA A 200 23.94 23.89 -12.56
CA ALA A 200 25.27 23.94 -13.11
C ALA A 200 25.20 25.06 -14.15
N GLY A 201 25.85 26.18 -13.82
CA GLY A 201 25.80 27.39 -14.60
C GLY A 201 25.93 27.09 -16.09
N SER A 202 24.95 27.55 -16.87
CA SER A 202 25.23 27.80 -18.27
C SER A 202 26.29 28.89 -18.29
N SER A 203 27.54 28.49 -18.46
CA SER A 203 28.60 29.37 -18.92
C SER A 203 28.21 29.88 -20.31
N THR A 204 27.54 31.02 -20.34
CA THR A 204 27.53 31.98 -21.45
C THR A 204 27.40 33.37 -20.85
N ASN A 205 28.53 34.09 -20.90
CA ASN A 205 28.76 35.46 -20.45
C ASN A 205 27.58 36.41 -20.66
N GLN A 206 27.16 37.11 -19.59
CA GLN A 206 26.87 38.54 -19.61
C GLN A 206 26.85 39.08 -18.18
N ASP A 207 27.37 40.30 -18.05
CA ASP A 207 27.88 40.97 -16.87
C ASP A 207 26.80 41.35 -15.81
N GLU A 208 27.26 41.43 -14.54
CA GLU A 208 26.85 42.39 -13.46
C GLU A 208 25.34 42.46 -13.10
N GLU A 209 24.84 42.33 -11.86
CA GLU A 209 25.24 42.76 -10.51
C GLU A 209 24.34 42.05 -9.47
N ASP A 210 24.91 41.73 -8.30
CA ASP A 210 24.30 41.65 -6.95
C ASP A 210 22.92 40.96 -6.73
N GLU A 211 22.95 39.77 -6.11
CA GLU A 211 22.27 39.55 -4.83
C GLU A 211 22.78 38.28 -4.13
N ASP A 212 23.54 38.51 -3.06
CA ASP A 212 24.16 37.53 -2.19
C ASP A 212 23.13 36.92 -1.22
N LEU A 213 22.67 35.70 -1.50
CA LEU A 213 22.01 34.83 -0.51
C LEU A 213 22.53 33.40 -0.65
N CYS A 214 23.81 33.20 -0.34
CA CYS A 214 24.41 31.87 -0.19
C CYS A 214 23.87 31.14 1.05
N LEU A 215 22.67 30.57 0.96
CA LEU A 215 22.27 29.43 1.80
C LEU A 215 22.74 28.14 1.11
N GLY A 216 24.06 27.96 1.10
CA GLY A 216 24.72 26.73 0.65
C GLY A 216 24.49 25.60 1.65
N GLY A 217 23.33 24.94 1.57
CA GLY A 217 23.07 23.70 2.31
C GLY A 217 23.94 22.56 1.79
N LEU A 218 24.50 21.77 2.70
CA LEU A 218 25.26 20.57 2.36
C LEU A 218 24.33 19.51 1.75
N SER A 219 24.77 18.84 0.68
CA SER A 219 24.04 17.71 0.12
C SER A 219 24.01 16.54 1.11
N GLY A 220 22.92 15.77 1.16
CA GLY A 220 22.79 14.61 2.05
C GLY A 220 23.89 13.55 1.88
N LYS A 221 24.58 13.53 0.73
CA LYS A 221 25.76 12.69 0.51
C LYS A 221 26.98 13.19 1.29
N GLN A 222 27.20 14.50 1.33
CA GLN A 222 28.31 15.13 2.07
C GLN A 222 28.13 15.00 3.59
N LEU A 223 26.88 14.96 4.06
CA LEU A 223 26.59 14.80 5.49
C LEU A 223 26.83 13.37 5.98
N ARG A 224 26.62 12.37 5.11
CA ARG A 224 26.87 10.96 5.44
C ARG A 224 28.36 10.65 5.55
N GLU A 225 29.18 11.26 4.69
CA GLU A 225 30.65 11.19 4.79
C GLU A 225 31.19 11.86 6.06
N LEU A 226 30.54 12.91 6.56
CA LEU A 226 30.92 13.55 7.83
C LEU A 226 30.52 12.74 9.07
N GLN A 227 29.48 11.91 8.99
CA GLN A 227 29.07 11.03 10.09
C GLN A 227 30.02 9.85 10.27
N ASP A 228 30.65 9.37 9.19
CA ASP A 228 31.64 8.29 9.23
C ASP A 228 33.05 8.75 9.67
N LEU A 229 33.25 10.06 9.87
CA LEU A 229 34.53 10.69 10.22
C LEU A 229 34.64 11.17 11.68
N LEU A 230 33.59 10.99 12.49
CA LEU A 230 33.64 11.27 13.94
C LEU A 230 33.89 9.97 14.73
N PRO A 231 34.90 9.92 15.63
CA PRO A 231 35.23 8.74 16.42
C PRO A 231 34.18 8.41 17.49
#